data_AF-A0A0R3RRR7-F1
#
_entry.id   AF-A0A0R3RRR7-F1
#
_cell.length_a   1.000
_cell.length_b   1.000
_cell.length_c   1.000
_cell.angle_alpha   90.00
_cell.angle_beta   90.00
_cell.angle_gamma   90.00
#
_symmetry.space_group_name_H-M   'P 1'
#
loop_
_entity.id
_entity.type
_entity.pdbx_description
1 polymer ?
#
loop_
_entity_poly.entity_id
_entity_poly.type
_entity_poly.pdbx_seq_one_letter_code
_entity_poly.pdbx_strand_id
1 'polypeptide(L)'
;MIDMKPGTTTAVDGTMHHCQENNNNIQYYTKRMGCTKYGNSYKEGEQFAINHLRYECKNGMVDIIGCYTDQIGRNIEIGESTIEKNMLYKCYIENGEVKYEQHPCGLEGFPACKVTRRQQPPVRIPASGQGFGAFSIAQVGIHSHKKIILIKNLYKTKI
;
A
#
# COMPACT_ATOMS: atom_id res chain seq x y z
N MET A 1 4.52 19.89 25.96
CA MET A 1 5.87 19.48 26.38
C MET A 1 5.72 18.17 27.11
N ILE A 2 6.50 17.15 26.78
CA ILE A 2 6.40 15.82 27.42
C ILE A 2 7.64 15.67 28.30
N ASP A 3 7.43 15.57 29.60
CA ASP A 3 8.51 15.33 30.55
C ASP A 3 8.75 13.82 30.68
N MET A 4 9.96 13.39 30.34
CA MET A 4 10.36 11.97 30.36
C MET A 4 11.62 11.79 31.17
N LYS A 5 11.68 10.71 31.96
CA LYS A 5 12.92 10.30 32.63
C LYS A 5 13.83 9.58 31.64
N PRO A 6 15.17 9.74 31.72
CA PRO A 6 16.10 8.88 30.99
C PRO A 6 15.81 7.40 31.26
N GLY A 7 15.95 6.57 30.22
CA GLY A 7 15.63 5.14 30.24
C GLY A 7 14.16 4.78 30.08
N THR A 8 13.26 5.74 29.81
CA THR A 8 11.81 5.49 29.70
C THR A 8 11.28 5.54 28.27
N THR A 9 10.10 4.95 28.08
CA THR A 9 9.32 5.05 26.85
C THR A 9 7.87 5.37 27.21
N THR A 10 7.22 6.27 26.45
CA THR A 10 5.85 6.73 26.73
C THR A 10 5.06 6.89 25.44
N ALA A 11 3.79 6.47 25.45
CA ALA A 11 2.87 6.65 24.34
C ALA A 11 2.07 7.94 24.52
N VAL A 12 2.14 8.86 23.55
CA VAL A 12 1.34 10.09 23.51
C VAL A 12 0.82 10.29 22.08
N ASP A 13 -0.48 10.52 21.92
CA ASP A 13 -1.14 10.82 20.64
C ASP A 13 -0.75 9.89 19.47
N GLY A 14 -0.73 8.58 19.72
CA GLY A 14 -0.39 7.59 18.68
C GLY A 14 1.10 7.53 18.33
N THR A 15 1.96 8.19 19.11
CA THR A 15 3.42 8.21 18.95
C THR A 15 4.08 7.67 20.21
N MET A 16 5.00 6.72 20.04
CA MET A 16 5.90 6.25 21.08
C MET A 16 7.10 7.17 21.16
N HIS A 17 7.30 7.78 22.30
CA HIS A 17 8.45 8.58 22.65
C HIS A 17 9.44 7.68 23.40
N HIS A 18 10.68 7.61 22.94
CA HIS A 18 11.75 6.84 23.57
C HIS A 18 12.83 7.80 24.06
N CYS A 19 13.25 7.63 25.31
CA CYS A 19 14.35 8.36 25.93
C CYS A 19 15.32 7.32 26.50
N GLN A 20 16.37 6.97 25.75
CA GLN A 20 17.35 5.96 26.11
C GLN A 20 18.60 6.60 26.74
N GLU A 21 19.24 5.90 27.66
CA GLU A 21 20.49 6.32 28.29
C GLU A 21 21.57 5.27 28.00
N ASN A 22 22.62 5.66 27.28
CA ASN A 22 23.76 4.81 26.93
C ASN A 22 25.06 5.51 27.35
N ASN A 23 25.73 5.01 28.39
CA ASN A 23 27.03 5.51 28.86
C ASN A 23 27.08 7.05 28.99
N ASN A 24 26.18 7.64 29.78
CA ASN A 24 26.00 9.09 29.96
C ASN A 24 25.51 9.88 28.72
N ASN A 25 25.14 9.21 27.63
CA ASN A 25 24.48 9.85 26.49
C ASN A 25 22.98 9.59 26.52
N ILE A 26 22.18 10.64 26.41
CA ILE A 26 20.71 10.55 26.32
C ILE A 26 20.31 10.62 24.85
N GLN A 27 19.70 9.54 24.34
CA GLN A 27 19.17 9.46 22.99
C GLN A 27 17.65 9.51 23.03
N TYR A 28 17.07 10.54 22.42
CA TYR A 28 15.63 10.67 22.23
C TYR A 28 15.22 10.40 20.79
N TYR A 29 14.18 9.60 20.59
CA TYR A 29 13.55 9.42 19.28
C TYR A 29 12.07 9.04 19.41
N THR A 30 11.31 9.19 18.32
CA THR A 30 9.88 8.89 18.28
C THR A 30 9.55 7.84 17.23
N LYS A 31 8.55 6.99 17.51
CA LYS A 31 8.01 6.00 16.56
C LYS A 31 6.49 6.12 16.51
N ARG A 32 5.90 6.29 15.33
CA ARG A 32 4.43 6.21 15.18
C ARG A 32 3.93 4.78 15.45
N MET A 33 2.79 4.66 16.11
CA MET A 33 2.18 3.37 16.49
C MET A 33 1.21 2.80 15.46
N GLY A 34 0.90 3.56 14.42
CA GLY A 34 -0.12 3.16 13.45
C GLY A 34 -0.25 4.13 12.29
N CYS A 35 -1.11 3.74 11.37
CA CYS A 35 -1.31 4.40 10.09
C CYS A 35 -2.76 4.79 9.90
N THR A 36 -3.01 5.81 9.09
CA THR A 36 -4.37 6.22 8.73
C THR A 36 -4.53 6.16 7.22
N LYS A 37 -5.54 5.43 6.74
CA LYS A 37 -5.85 5.34 5.31
C LYS A 37 -7.37 5.31 5.11
N TYR A 38 -7.86 6.20 4.23
CA TYR A 38 -9.28 6.39 3.97
C TYR A 38 -10.15 6.60 5.23
N GLY A 39 -9.61 7.33 6.21
CA GLY A 39 -10.30 7.61 7.48
C GLY A 39 -10.26 6.48 8.52
N ASN A 40 -9.75 5.29 8.15
CA ASN A 40 -9.56 4.18 9.09
C ASN A 40 -8.15 4.21 9.69
N SER A 41 -8.05 3.80 10.96
CA SER A 41 -6.78 3.68 11.68
C SER A 41 -6.36 2.22 11.78
N TYR A 42 -5.09 1.96 11.51
CA TYR A 42 -4.47 0.63 11.47
C TYR A 42 -3.29 0.59 12.42
N LYS A 43 -3.08 -0.55 13.08
CA LYS A 43 -1.93 -0.76 13.97
C LYS A 43 -0.66 -1.01 13.16
N GLU A 44 0.48 -0.70 13.75
CA GLU A 44 1.78 -1.09 13.20
C GLU A 44 1.83 -2.61 12.92
N GLY A 45 2.24 -2.99 11.71
CA GLY A 45 2.26 -4.37 11.20
C GLY A 45 0.92 -4.90 10.69
N GLU A 46 -0.17 -4.14 10.82
CA GLU A 46 -1.48 -4.58 10.36
C GLU A 46 -1.56 -4.61 8.83
N GLN A 47 -2.07 -5.73 8.30
CA GLN A 47 -2.33 -5.89 6.88
C GLN A 47 -3.82 -5.83 6.59
N PHE A 48 -4.19 -5.10 5.53
CA PHE A 48 -5.58 -4.91 5.14
C PHE A 48 -5.71 -4.79 3.62
N ALA A 49 -6.91 -5.02 3.09
CA ALA A 49 -7.19 -4.95 1.66
C ALA A 49 -8.33 -3.97 1.36
N ILE A 50 -8.13 -3.10 0.38
CA ILE A 50 -9.13 -2.13 -0.09
C ILE A 50 -8.98 -1.99 -1.61
N ASN A 51 -10.09 -2.03 -2.35
CA ASN A 51 -10.11 -1.86 -3.81
C ASN A 51 -9.11 -2.75 -4.56
N HIS A 52 -9.05 -4.04 -4.20
CA HIS A 52 -8.14 -5.04 -4.77
C HIS A 52 -6.65 -4.84 -4.51
N LEU A 53 -6.27 -3.88 -3.66
CA LEU A 53 -4.89 -3.68 -3.22
C LEU A 53 -4.74 -4.15 -1.78
N ARG A 54 -3.61 -4.77 -1.48
CA ARG A 54 -3.18 -5.16 -0.14
C ARG A 54 -2.17 -4.17 0.38
N TYR A 55 -2.35 -3.81 1.64
CA TYR A 55 -1.56 -2.82 2.33
C TYR A 55 -0.96 -3.39 3.61
N GLU A 56 0.18 -2.83 4.02
CA GLU A 56 0.76 -3.04 5.34
C GLU A 56 0.99 -1.68 6.00
N CYS A 57 0.58 -1.53 7.25
CA CYS A 57 0.96 -0.38 8.06
C CYS A 57 2.36 -0.58 8.63
N LYS A 58 3.31 0.26 8.23
CA LYS A 58 4.71 0.16 8.64
C LYS A 58 5.32 1.54 8.88
N ASN A 59 5.92 1.72 10.04
CA ASN A 59 6.52 2.96 10.52
C ASN A 59 5.58 4.18 10.40
N GLY A 60 4.29 3.95 10.68
CA GLY A 60 3.25 4.98 10.54
C GLY A 60 2.90 5.38 9.11
N MET A 61 3.36 4.63 8.11
CA MET A 61 3.02 4.78 6.70
C MET A 61 2.34 3.52 6.16
N VAL A 62 1.57 3.67 5.09
CA VAL A 62 0.90 2.54 4.46
C VAL A 62 1.64 2.17 3.18
N ASP A 63 2.23 0.98 3.17
CA ASP A 63 2.90 0.41 2.01
C ASP A 63 1.94 -0.51 1.25
N ILE A 64 2.00 -0.51 -0.08
CA ILE A 64 1.28 -1.49 -0.91
C ILE A 64 2.15 -2.73 -1.01
N ILE A 65 1.65 -3.86 -0.53
CA ILE A 65 2.37 -5.14 -0.50
C ILE A 65 1.91 -6.12 -1.57
N GLY A 66 0.80 -5.83 -2.27
CA GLY A 66 0.28 -6.71 -3.32
C GLY A 66 -1.14 -6.36 -3.73
N CYS A 67 -1.77 -7.30 -4.41
CA CYS A 67 -3.18 -7.23 -4.78
C CYS A 67 -3.97 -8.39 -4.16
N TYR A 68 -5.29 -8.22 -4.10
CA TYR A 68 -6.22 -9.22 -3.60
C TYR A 68 -7.48 -9.26 -4.45
N THR A 69 -8.07 -10.43 -4.57
CA THR A 69 -9.35 -10.60 -5.26
C THR A 69 -10.23 -11.60 -4.54
N ASP A 70 -11.42 -11.14 -4.18
CA ASP A 70 -12.44 -11.93 -3.49
C ASP A 70 -12.92 -13.12 -4.34
N GLN A 71 -12.83 -13.02 -5.68
CA GLN A 71 -13.35 -14.06 -6.60
C GLN A 71 -12.67 -15.41 -6.44
N ILE A 72 -11.40 -15.39 -6.04
CA ILE A 72 -10.53 -16.55 -5.91
C ILE A 72 -9.95 -16.64 -4.49
N GLY A 73 -10.29 -15.67 -3.62
CA GLY A 73 -9.87 -15.62 -2.24
C GLY A 73 -8.35 -15.59 -2.04
N ARG A 74 -7.58 -15.13 -3.04
CA ARG A 74 -6.12 -15.23 -3.03
C ARG A 74 -5.42 -13.89 -3.13
N ASN A 75 -4.24 -13.88 -2.53
CA ASN A 75 -3.26 -12.83 -2.64
C ASN A 75 -2.45 -12.97 -3.94
N ILE A 76 -2.15 -11.84 -4.58
CA ILE A 76 -1.33 -11.78 -5.79
C ILE A 76 -0.18 -10.82 -5.51
N GLU A 77 1.06 -11.30 -5.61
CA GLU A 77 2.23 -10.47 -5.34
C GLU A 77 2.45 -9.43 -6.45
N ILE A 78 3.13 -8.33 -6.13
CA ILE A 78 3.43 -7.29 -7.14
C ILE A 78 4.34 -7.89 -8.21
N GLY A 79 3.94 -7.75 -9.47
CA GLY A 79 4.61 -8.35 -10.63
C GLY A 79 4.07 -9.74 -10.99
N GLU A 80 3.21 -10.32 -10.16
CA GLU A 80 2.60 -11.61 -10.42
C GLU A 80 1.37 -11.49 -11.33
N SER A 81 1.16 -12.53 -12.13
CA SER A 81 -0.08 -12.75 -12.85
C SER A 81 -0.48 -14.21 -12.81
N THR A 82 -1.77 -14.46 -12.84
CA THR A 82 -2.29 -15.80 -12.58
C THR A 82 -3.66 -15.97 -13.23
N ILE A 83 -3.96 -17.19 -13.65
CA ILE A 83 -5.17 -17.52 -14.40
C ILE A 83 -6.01 -18.46 -13.53
N GLU A 84 -7.30 -18.20 -13.43
CA GLU A 84 -8.26 -19.09 -12.77
C GLU A 84 -9.57 -19.03 -13.55
N LYS A 85 -10.13 -20.19 -13.91
CA LYS A 85 -11.42 -20.30 -14.64
C LYS A 85 -11.55 -19.33 -15.83
N ASN A 86 -10.59 -19.35 -16.75
CA ASN A 86 -10.59 -18.48 -17.94
C ASN A 86 -10.58 -16.97 -17.62
N MET A 87 -10.14 -16.57 -16.42
CA MET A 87 -9.92 -15.19 -16.02
C MET A 87 -8.45 -14.98 -15.70
N LEU A 88 -7.83 -13.98 -16.32
CA LEU A 88 -6.47 -13.56 -16.01
C LEU A 88 -6.51 -12.43 -14.99
N TYR A 89 -5.71 -12.55 -13.94
CA TYR A 89 -5.52 -11.55 -12.89
C TYR A 89 -4.06 -11.10 -12.90
N LYS A 90 -3.82 -9.79 -12.79
CA LYS A 90 -2.48 -9.20 -12.79
C LYS A 90 -2.37 -8.18 -11.67
N CYS A 91 -1.27 -8.23 -10.94
CA CYS A 91 -0.81 -7.17 -10.05
C CYS A 91 0.51 -6.66 -10.60
N TYR A 92 0.59 -5.40 -11.01
CA TYR A 92 1.80 -4.87 -11.64
C TYR A 92 2.00 -3.39 -11.36
N ILE A 93 3.24 -2.93 -11.48
CA ILE A 93 3.55 -1.50 -11.43
C ILE A 93 3.52 -0.93 -12.84
N GLU A 94 2.80 0.17 -13.00
CA GLU A 94 2.81 0.99 -14.20
C GLU A 94 2.94 2.46 -13.79
N ASN A 95 3.93 3.17 -14.34
CA ASN A 95 4.22 4.57 -14.01
C ASN A 95 4.42 4.84 -12.50
N GLY A 96 4.99 3.87 -11.77
CA GLY A 96 5.23 3.99 -10.33
C GLY A 96 4.01 3.68 -9.45
N GLU A 97 2.87 3.34 -10.03
CA GLU A 97 1.65 2.97 -9.30
C GLU A 97 1.38 1.47 -9.42
N VAL A 98 0.98 0.85 -8.32
CA VAL A 98 0.52 -0.55 -8.32
C VAL A 98 -0.90 -0.60 -8.88
N LYS A 99 -1.08 -1.40 -9.92
CA LYS A 99 -2.35 -1.62 -10.62
C LYS A 99 -2.77 -3.09 -10.52
N TYR A 100 -4.07 -3.25 -10.35
CA TYR A 100 -4.76 -4.52 -10.45
C TYR A 100 -5.57 -4.56 -11.75
N GLU A 101 -5.44 -5.63 -12.52
CA GLU A 101 -6.20 -5.85 -13.75
C GLU A 101 -6.78 -7.26 -13.76
N GLN A 102 -8.03 -7.38 -14.18
CA GLN A 102 -8.68 -8.66 -14.43
C GLN A 102 -9.43 -8.64 -15.77
N HIS A 103 -9.32 -9.71 -16.54
CA HIS A 103 -10.09 -9.88 -17.77
C HIS A 103 -10.23 -11.36 -18.20
N PRO A 104 -11.35 -11.71 -18.87
CA PRO A 104 -11.53 -13.05 -19.42
C PRO A 104 -10.47 -13.37 -20.49
N CYS A 105 -10.11 -14.64 -20.62
CA CYS A 105 -9.13 -15.16 -21.55
C CYS A 105 -9.36 -16.65 -21.88
N GLY A 106 -8.82 -17.12 -23.00
CA GLY A 106 -8.83 -18.55 -23.36
C GLY A 106 -10.20 -19.13 -23.72
N LEU A 107 -11.18 -18.26 -23.99
CA LEU A 107 -12.49 -18.60 -24.55
C LEU A 107 -12.56 -18.10 -26.00
N GLU A 108 -13.46 -18.66 -26.79
CA GLU A 108 -13.71 -18.20 -28.16
C GLU A 108 -14.08 -16.71 -28.17
N GLY A 109 -13.42 -15.92 -29.02
CA GLY A 109 -13.58 -14.46 -29.05
C GLY A 109 -12.80 -13.67 -27.99
N PHE A 110 -12.09 -14.34 -27.07
CA PHE A 110 -11.24 -13.71 -26.05
C PHE A 110 -9.74 -13.94 -26.33
N PRO A 111 -8.84 -13.06 -25.84
CA PRO A 111 -7.41 -13.26 -26.02
C PRO A 111 -6.94 -14.54 -25.32
N ALA A 112 -5.88 -15.15 -25.83
CA ALA A 112 -5.24 -16.30 -25.17
C ALA A 112 -4.77 -15.91 -23.76
N CYS A 113 -4.94 -16.82 -22.79
CA CYS A 113 -4.42 -16.62 -21.45
C CYS A 113 -2.89 -16.68 -21.48
N LYS A 114 -2.23 -15.51 -21.47
CA LYS A 114 -0.77 -15.42 -21.39
C LYS A 114 -0.37 -14.79 -20.06
N VAL A 115 0.27 -15.58 -19.21
CA VAL A 115 0.94 -15.10 -18.00
C VAL A 115 2.23 -14.43 -18.44
N THR A 116 2.26 -13.11 -18.53
CA THR A 116 3.52 -12.41 -18.73
C THR A 116 4.25 -12.38 -17.39
N ARG A 117 5.12 -13.36 -17.14
CA ARG A 117 6.16 -13.22 -16.11
C ARG A 117 7.10 -12.12 -16.57
N ARG A 118 6.75 -10.85 -16.35
CA ARG A 118 7.76 -9.81 -16.43
C ARG A 118 8.70 -10.07 -15.27
N GLN A 119 9.95 -10.38 -15.59
CA GLN A 119 11.08 -10.22 -14.69
C GLN A 119 11.12 -8.73 -14.31
N GLN A 120 10.26 -8.31 -13.38
CA GLN A 120 10.44 -7.02 -12.75
C GLN A 120 11.70 -7.22 -11.88
N PRO A 121 12.77 -6.43 -12.08
CA PRO A 121 13.83 -6.38 -11.09
C PRO A 121 13.17 -6.05 -9.74
N PRO A 122 13.69 -6.54 -8.59
CA PRO A 122 13.09 -6.26 -7.29
C PRO A 122 12.88 -4.74 -7.16
N VAL A 123 11.62 -4.32 -7.24
CA VAL A 123 11.29 -2.89 -7.26
C VAL A 123 11.40 -2.41 -5.82
N ARG A 124 12.40 -1.56 -5.57
CA ARG A 124 12.41 -0.75 -4.35
C ARG A 124 11.29 0.27 -4.51
N ILE A 125 10.13 -0.01 -3.94
CA ILE A 125 9.11 1.02 -3.72
C ILE A 125 9.80 2.07 -2.84
N PRO A 126 9.95 3.33 -3.29
CA PRO A 126 10.51 4.36 -2.45
C PRO A 126 9.57 4.51 -1.25
N ALA A 127 10.05 4.14 -0.07
CA ALA A 127 9.39 4.45 1.18
C ALA A 127 9.04 5.94 1.15
N SER A 128 7.75 6.24 1.27
CA SER A 128 7.21 7.60 1.22
C SER A 128 8.06 8.50 2.12
N GLY A 129 8.91 9.33 1.52
CA GLY A 129 9.74 10.27 2.25
C GLY A 129 8.85 11.25 3.01
N GLN A 130 9.23 11.45 4.27
CA GLN A 130 8.78 12.49 5.19
C GLN A 130 7.81 13.54 4.62
N GLY A 131 6.56 13.50 5.10
CA GLY A 131 5.77 14.71 5.35
C GLY A 131 5.01 15.31 4.18
N PHE A 132 4.12 14.57 3.52
CA PHE A 132 3.01 15.20 2.78
C PHE A 132 1.71 14.38 2.93
N GLY A 133 0.62 15.04 3.36
CA GLY A 133 -0.71 14.42 3.41
C GLY A 133 -1.25 14.23 2.00
N ALA A 134 -1.05 13.04 1.43
CA ALA A 134 -1.62 12.68 0.14
C ALA A 134 -3.10 12.26 0.31
N PHE A 135 -4.01 13.04 -0.26
CA PHE A 135 -5.41 12.65 -0.43
C PHE A 135 -5.56 12.00 -1.81
N SER A 136 -5.97 10.74 -1.85
CA SER A 136 -6.30 10.04 -3.10
C SER A 136 -7.81 10.10 -3.32
N ILE A 137 -8.25 10.69 -4.43
CA ILE A 137 -9.66 10.67 -4.86
C ILE A 137 -9.81 9.56 -5.91
N ALA A 138 -10.67 8.58 -5.64
CA ALA A 138 -11.03 7.55 -6.61
C ALA A 138 -12.22 8.03 -7.46
N GLN A 139 -12.04 8.08 -8.78
CA GLN A 139 -13.13 8.30 -9.73
C GLN A 139 -13.41 7.00 -10.49
N VAL A 140 -14.67 6.60 -10.57
CA VAL A 140 -15.10 5.43 -11.37
C VAL A 140 -15.36 5.90 -12.80
N GLY A 141 -14.55 5.45 -13.74
CA GLY A 141 -14.76 5.65 -15.18
C GLY A 141 -15.27 4.37 -15.83
N ILE A 142 -16.23 4.50 -16.74
CA ILE A 142 -16.69 3.38 -17.58
C ILE A 142 -16.20 3.68 -19.00
N HIS A 143 -15.31 2.82 -19.54
CA HIS A 143 -14.88 2.92 -20.93
C HIS A 143 -15.02 1.55 -21.60
N SER A 144 -15.82 1.47 -22.66
CA SER A 144 -15.96 0.27 -23.51
C SER A 144 -16.23 -1.02 -22.71
N HIS A 145 -17.29 -1.02 -21.90
CA HIS A 145 -17.71 -2.13 -21.01
C HIS A 145 -16.71 -2.54 -19.91
N LYS A 146 -15.57 -1.83 -19.74
CA LYS A 146 -14.66 -2.01 -18.60
C LYS A 146 -14.92 -0.95 -17.53
N LYS A 147 -15.10 -1.39 -16.29
CA LYS A 147 -15.17 -0.53 -15.11
C LYS A 147 -13.74 -0.31 -14.62
N ILE A 148 -13.26 0.93 -14.69
CA ILE A 148 -11.88 1.29 -14.37
C ILE A 148 -11.92 2.25 -13.18
N ILE A 149 -11.18 1.92 -12.12
CA ILE A 149 -10.99 2.82 -10.98
C ILE A 149 -9.74 3.66 -11.26
N LEU A 150 -9.93 4.96 -11.44
CA LEU A 150 -8.86 5.92 -11.64
C LEU A 150 -8.58 6.60 -10.30
N ILE A 151 -7.40 6.38 -9.73
CA ILE A 151 -6.95 7.06 -8.52
C ILE A 151 -6.14 8.27 -8.95
N LYS A 152 -6.62 9.48 -8.68
CA LYS A 152 -5.84 10.71 -8.88
C LYS A 152 -5.25 11.14 -7.55
N ASN A 153 -3.92 11.14 -7.48
CA ASN A 153 -3.19 11.77 -6.38
C ASN A 153 -3.13 13.28 -6.65
N LEU A 154 -3.88 14.06 -5.86
CA LEU A 154 -3.82 15.53 -5.89
C LEU A 154 -2.79 15.98 -4.85
N TYR A 155 -1.60 16.36 -5.32
CA TYR A 155 -0.63 17.07 -4.50
C TYR A 155 -1.07 18.53 -4.41
N LYS A 156 -1.53 18.97 -3.24
CA LYS A 156 -1.83 20.39 -3.01
C LYS A 156 -0.55 21.08 -2.58
N THR A 157 0.12 21.76 -3.51
CA THR A 157 1.20 22.70 -3.21
C THR A 157 0.60 23.85 -2.39
N LYS A 158 1.04 24.02 -1.14
CA LYS A 158 0.65 25.20 -0.36
C LYS A 158 1.68 26.30 -0.66
N ILE A 159 1.16 27.42 -1.16
CA ILE A 159 1.84 28.72 -1.33
C ILE A 159 2.25 29.24 0.05
#